data_AF-A0A519U620-F1
#
_entry.id   AF-A0A519U620-F1
#
_cell.length_a   1.000
_cell.length_b   1.000
_cell.length_c   1.000
_cell.angle_alpha   90.00
_cell.angle_beta   90.00
_cell.angle_gamma   90.00
#
_symmetry.space_group_name_H-M   'P 1'
#
loop_
_entity.id
_entity.type
_entity.pdbx_description
1 polymer ?
#
loop_
_entity_poly.entity_id
_entity_poly.type
_entity_poly.pdbx_seq_one_letter_code
_entity_poly.pdbx_strand_id
1 'polypeptide(L)' 'MQPIGTSNKSILDTGLSQKYIDQSEKLGIRSLNDFMTADVALLKKHPEFSMLWYTELLKILDQENLLQEFQQKL' A
#
# COMPACT_ATOMS: atom_id res chain seq x y z
N MET A 1 16.68 18.22 -8.17
CA MET A 1 15.34 17.59 -8.18
C MET A 1 15.56 16.09 -8.13
N GLN A 2 15.32 15.45 -6.98
CA GLN A 2 15.40 13.99 -6.89
C GLN A 2 14.17 13.38 -7.59
N PRO A 3 14.31 12.26 -8.31
CA PRO A 3 13.17 11.60 -8.93
C PRO A 3 12.22 11.14 -7.83
N ILE A 4 10.95 11.45 -8.05
CA ILE A 4 9.81 11.11 -7.20
C ILE A 4 9.85 9.59 -6.94
N GLY A 5 9.94 9.21 -5.66
CA GLY A 5 10.40 7.89 -5.23
C GLY A 5 9.36 6.80 -5.46
N THR A 6 9.42 6.12 -6.59
CA THR A 6 8.81 4.77 -6.71
C THR A 6 9.63 3.78 -5.89
N SER A 7 9.31 3.62 -4.61
CA SER A 7 9.87 2.54 -3.80
C SER A 7 9.26 1.22 -4.25
N ASN A 8 10.04 0.41 -4.97
CA ASN A 8 9.70 -0.98 -5.29
C ASN A 8 9.92 -1.92 -4.08
N LYS A 9 9.75 -1.38 -2.87
CA LYS A 9 9.94 -2.09 -1.60
C LYS A 9 8.85 -3.15 -1.47
N SER A 10 9.28 -4.38 -1.18
CA SER A 10 8.35 -5.48 -0.94
C SER A 10 7.50 -5.21 0.30
N ILE A 11 6.24 -5.64 0.27
CA ILE A 11 5.35 -5.57 1.44
C ILE A 11 5.92 -6.36 2.63
N LEU A 12 6.72 -7.39 2.36
CA LEU A 12 7.41 -8.20 3.37
C LEU A 12 8.44 -7.39 4.17
N ASP A 13 9.00 -6.33 3.59
CA ASP A 13 10.05 -5.52 4.20
C ASP A 13 9.49 -4.32 4.99
N THR A 14 8.17 -4.24 5.14
CA THR A 14 7.48 -3.09 5.75
C THR A 14 7.25 -3.24 7.26
N GLY A 15 7.55 -4.41 7.84
CA GLY A 15 7.29 -4.68 9.25
C GLY A 15 5.82 -4.90 9.60
N LEU A 16 4.93 -4.98 8.60
CA LEU A 16 3.55 -5.42 8.78
C LEU A 16 3.49 -6.83 9.37
N SER A 17 2.44 -7.10 10.15
CA SER A 17 2.20 -8.46 10.63
C SER A 17 1.82 -9.39 9.47
N GLN A 18 2.11 -10.69 9.63
CA GLN A 18 1.83 -11.70 8.61
C GLN A 18 0.38 -11.64 8.09
N LYS A 19 -0.59 -11.37 8.98
CA LYS A 19 -2.00 -11.20 8.60
C LYS A 19 -2.20 -10.12 7.54
N TYR A 20 -1.57 -8.95 7.69
CA TYR A 20 -1.72 -7.85 6.73
C TYR A 20 -0.90 -8.07 5.47
N ILE A 21 0.20 -8.81 5.56
CA ILE A 21 0.96 -9.28 4.40
C ILE A 21 0.10 -10.21 3.55
N ASP A 22 -0.45 -11.27 4.15
CA ASP A 22 -1.30 -12.24 3.45
C ASP A 22 -2.52 -11.56 2.81
N GLN A 23 -3.12 -10.60 3.53
CA GLN A 23 -4.24 -9.81 3.02
C GLN A 23 -3.83 -8.94 1.82
N SER A 24 -2.64 -8.31 1.87
CA SER A 24 -2.08 -7.55 0.74
C SER A 24 -1.87 -8.45 -0.49
N GLU A 25 -1.30 -9.64 -0.30
CA GLU A 25 -1.05 -10.57 -1.39
C GLU A 25 -2.34 -11.04 -2.07
N LYS A 26 -3.39 -11.33 -1.30
CA LYS A 26 -4.73 -11.67 -1.83
C LYS A 26 -5.38 -10.51 -2.59
N LEU A 27 -5.05 -9.27 -2.24
CA LEU A 27 -5.48 -8.07 -2.95
C LEU A 27 -4.58 -7.75 -4.17
N GLY A 28 -3.58 -8.59 -4.45
CA GLY A 28 -2.63 -8.39 -5.54
C GLY A 28 -1.54 -7.36 -5.25
N ILE A 29 -1.40 -6.93 -4.00
CA ILE A 29 -0.42 -5.94 -3.55
C ILE A 29 0.80 -6.67 -2.97
N ARG A 30 1.92 -6.66 -3.69
CA ARG A 30 3.17 -7.32 -3.27
C ARG A 30 4.29 -6.32 -2.95
N SER A 31 4.15 -5.09 -3.42
CA SER A 31 5.06 -3.99 -3.16
C SER A 31 4.32 -2.71 -2.81
N LEU A 32 5.03 -1.74 -2.24
CA LEU A 32 4.48 -0.40 -2.04
C LEU A 32 4.10 0.27 -3.37
N ASN A 33 4.85 0.00 -4.44
CA ASN A 33 4.51 0.51 -5.76
C ASN A 33 3.19 -0.05 -6.30
N ASP A 34 2.89 -1.34 -6.06
CA ASP A 34 1.60 -1.93 -6.43
C ASP A 34 0.46 -1.20 -5.72
N PHE A 35 0.64 -0.90 -4.43
CA PHE A 35 -0.36 -0.16 -3.67
C PHE A 35 -0.49 1.29 -4.16
N MET A 36 0.62 1.97 -4.43
CA MET A 36 0.68 3.33 -4.94
C MET A 36 0.00 3.52 -6.30
N THR A 37 -0.11 2.45 -7.08
CA THR A 37 -0.69 2.45 -8.43
C THR A 37 -2.03 1.71 -8.51
N ALA A 38 -2.50 1.16 -7.39
CA ALA A 38 -3.76 0.44 -7.34
C ALA A 38 -4.96 1.40 -7.42
N ASP A 39 -6.02 0.94 -8.08
CA ASP A 39 -7.32 1.60 -8.02
C ASP A 39 -8.00 1.27 -6.68
N VAL A 40 -7.98 2.24 -5.76
CA VAL A 40 -8.58 2.09 -4.43
C VAL A 40 -10.10 1.87 -4.51
N ALA A 41 -10.79 2.38 -5.52
CA ALA A 41 -12.22 2.15 -5.69
C ALA A 41 -12.51 0.69 -6.07
N LEU A 42 -11.62 0.06 -6.84
CA LEU A 42 -11.69 -1.39 -7.11
C LEU A 42 -11.28 -2.22 -5.89
N LEU A 43 -10.20 -1.84 -5.20
CA LEU A 43 -9.77 -2.53 -3.97
C LEU A 43 -10.89 -2.55 -2.91
N LYS A 44 -11.59 -1.44 -2.70
CA LYS A 44 -12.73 -1.34 -1.76
C LYS A 44 -13.86 -2.32 -2.03
N LYS A 45 -13.99 -2.83 -3.26
CA LYS A 45 -15.01 -3.82 -3.64
C LYS A 45 -14.54 -5.27 -3.41
N HIS A 46 -13.26 -5.49 -3.15
CA HIS A 46 -12.70 -6.82 -2.95
C HIS A 46 -13.06 -7.36 -1.55
N PRO A 47 -13.44 -8.64 -1.39
CA PRO A 47 -13.87 -9.20 -0.10
C PRO A 47 -12.77 -9.20 0.98
N GLU A 48 -11.50 -9.27 0.57
CA GLU A 48 -10.35 -9.19 1.47
C GLU A 48 -9.98 -7.74 1.81
N PHE A 49 -10.67 -6.72 1.29
CA PHE A 49 -10.41 -5.34 1.69
C PHE A 49 -11.00 -5.06 3.07
N SER A 50 -10.22 -4.40 3.92
CA SER A 50 -10.71 -3.88 5.19
C SER A 50 -10.13 -2.50 5.47
N MET A 51 -10.90 -1.65 6.13
CA MET A 51 -10.44 -0.29 6.47
C MET A 51 -9.21 -0.33 7.39
N LEU A 52 -9.13 -1.33 8.29
CA LEU A 52 -7.95 -1.53 9.14
C LEU A 52 -6.69 -1.81 8.32
N TRP A 53 -6.77 -2.70 7.32
CA TRP A 53 -5.64 -2.99 6.42
C TRP A 53 -5.21 -1.75 5.64
N TYR A 54 -6.20 -1.02 5.11
CA TYR A 54 -5.94 0.20 4.38
C TYR A 54 -5.22 1.24 5.26
N THR A 55 -5.70 1.47 6.48
CA THR A 55 -5.07 2.39 7.43
C THR A 55 -3.65 1.96 7.80
N GLU A 56 -3.40 0.67 8.03
CA GLU A 56 -2.04 0.19 8.29
C GLU A 56 -1.11 0.45 7.10
N LEU A 57 -1.57 0.21 5.87
CA LEU A 57 -0.76 0.51 4.69
C LEU A 57 -0.51 2.01 4.50
N LEU A 58 -1.47 2.88 4.81
CA LEU A 58 -1.25 4.33 4.78
C LEU A 58 -0.17 4.77 5.79
N LYS A 59 -0.09 4.14 6.96
CA LYS A 59 0.99 4.41 7.93
C LYS A 59 2.35 4.00 7.38
N ILE A 60 2.44 2.87 6.68
CA ILE A 60 3.69 2.46 6.02
C ILE A 60 4.08 3.48 4.96
N LEU A 61 3.13 3.94 4.13
CA LEU A 61 3.44 4.99 3.15
C LEU A 61 3.90 6.29 3.82
N ASP A 62 3.35 6.65 4.98
CA ASP A 62 3.78 7.84 5.73
C ASP A 62 5.22 7.69 6.24
N GLN A 63 5.55 6.53 6.80
CA GLN A 63 6.92 6.20 7.25
C GLN A 63 7.95 6.24 6.11
N GLU A 64 7.53 5.90 4.90
CA GLU A 64 8.36 5.92 3.69
C GLU A 64 8.31 7.30 2.96
N ASN A 65 7.61 8.29 3.52
CA ASN A 65 7.38 9.62 2.92
C ASN A 65 6.64 9.60 1.56
N LEU A 66 5.83 8.56 1.31
CA LEU A 66 5.06 8.34 0.08
C LEU A 66 3.57 8.69 0.22
N LEU A 67 3.07 8.88 1.45
CA LEU A 67 1.65 9.11 1.69
C LEU A 67 1.11 10.35 0.95
N GLN A 68 1.87 11.44 0.96
CA GLN A 68 1.45 12.67 0.28
C GLN A 68 1.30 12.45 -1.23
N GLU A 69 2.24 11.73 -1.85
CA GLU A 69 2.17 11.41 -3.29
C GLU A 69 0.97 10.51 -3.58
N PHE A 70 0.70 9.52 -2.73
CA PHE A 70 -0.46 8.64 -2.87
C PHE A 70 -1.78 9.42 -2.85
N GLN A 71 -1.93 10.33 -1.87
CA GLN A 71 -3.15 11.12 -1.71
C GLN A 71 -3.40 12.09 -2.86
N GLN A 72 -2.36 12.55 -3.56
CA GLN A 72 -2.50 13.39 -4.75
C GLN A 72 -3.05 12.62 -5.97
N LYS A 73 -2.99 11.29 -5.95
CA LYS A 73 -3.47 10.42 -7.05
C LYS A 73 -4.90 9.91 -6.85
N LEU A 74 -5.47 10.06 -5.64
CA LEU A 74 -6.84 9.65 -5.29
C LEU A 74 -7.89 10.68 -5.73
#